data_AF-A0A176T9S8-F1
#
_entry.id   AF-A0A176T9S8-F1
#
_cell.length_a   1.000
_cell.length_b   1.000
_cell.length_c   1.000
_cell.angle_alpha   90.00
_cell.angle_beta   90.00
_cell.angle_gamma   90.00
#
_symmetry.space_group_name_H-M   'P 1'
#
loop_
_entity.id
_entity.type
_entity.pdbx_description
1 polymer ?
#
loop_
_entity_poly.entity_id
_entity_poly.type
_entity_poly.pdbx_seq_one_letter_code
_entity_poly.pdbx_strand_id
1 'polypeptide(L)'
;MATKRIVKCPNCGVLNTNKEYCTNCNTLISHQKKRELKADIVKQKEIDKVIYERENPNLTERLKNHSNIFYKIIGWILYSAFTIVTLIGAGLAWLIAMVAAG
;
A
#
# COMPACT_ATOMS: atom_id res chain seq x y z
N MET A 1 12.06 -4.24 -44.13
CA MET A 1 11.90 -2.87 -44.68
C MET A 1 11.67 -1.90 -43.53
N ALA A 2 12.57 -0.94 -43.30
CA ALA A 2 12.39 0.05 -42.24
C ALA A 2 11.27 1.03 -42.63
N THR A 3 10.12 0.94 -41.96
CA THR A 3 8.99 1.84 -42.17
C THR A 3 9.40 3.25 -41.74
N LYS A 4 9.44 4.19 -42.68
CA LYS A 4 9.80 5.59 -42.42
C LYS A 4 8.64 6.25 -41.65
N ARG A 5 8.80 6.47 -40.33
CA ARG A 5 7.79 7.11 -39.49
C ARG A 5 8.05 8.62 -39.45
N ILE A 6 7.17 9.39 -40.08
CA ILE A 6 7.16 10.85 -40.01
C ILE A 6 6.23 11.24 -38.88
N VAL A 7 6.74 11.93 -37.87
CA VAL A 7 5.97 12.35 -36.70
C VAL A 7 6.08 13.86 -36.54
N LYS A 8 4.92 14.53 -36.49
CA LYS A 8 4.83 15.95 -36.20
C LYS A 8 5.02 16.16 -34.70
N CYS A 9 5.89 17.10 -34.33
CA CYS A 9 6.01 17.46 -32.93
C CYS A 9 4.76 18.22 -32.46
N PRO A 10 4.16 17.85 -31.32
CA PRO A 10 3.01 18.57 -30.75
C PRO A 10 3.36 19.97 -30.22
N ASN A 11 4.63 20.27 -29.98
CA ASN A 11 5.07 21.55 -29.39
C ASN A 11 5.66 22.51 -30.45
N CYS A 12 6.63 22.04 -31.25
CA CYS A 12 7.31 22.86 -32.28
C CYS A 12 6.59 22.85 -33.64
N GLY A 13 5.63 21.94 -33.88
CA GLY A 13 4.96 21.76 -35.18
C GLY A 13 5.84 21.19 -36.30
N VAL A 14 7.15 21.07 -36.07
CA VAL A 14 8.14 20.56 -37.04
C VAL A 14 7.96 19.06 -37.29
N LEU A 15 8.04 18.67 -38.56
CA LEU A 15 8.03 17.27 -39.00
C LEU A 15 9.40 16.63 -38.76
N ASN A 16 9.43 15.63 -37.89
CA ASN A 16 10.63 14.84 -37.61
C ASN A 16 10.48 13.44 -38.22
N THR A 17 11.55 12.92 -38.84
CA THR A 17 11.55 11.58 -39.43
C THR A 17 12.38 10.63 -38.58
N ASN A 18 11.76 9.57 -38.05
CA ASN A 18 12.41 8.53 -37.24
C ASN A 18 13.25 9.07 -36.05
N LYS A 19 12.87 10.21 -35.47
CA LYS A 19 13.53 10.76 -34.27
C LYS A 19 12.63 10.62 -33.05
N GLU A 20 13.25 10.30 -31.92
CA GLU A 20 12.54 10.16 -30.65
C GLU A 20 12.24 11.51 -29.98
N TYR A 21 13.04 12.53 -30.29
CA TYR A 21 12.97 13.89 -29.78
C TYR A 21 12.84 14.92 -30.93
N CYS A 22 12.16 16.07 -30.72
CA CYS A 22 12.13 17.17 -31.70
C CYS A 22 13.56 17.72 -31.85
N THR A 23 14.05 17.88 -33.08
CA THR A 23 15.33 18.58 -33.34
C THR A 23 15.36 20.03 -32.89
N ASN A 24 14.20 20.68 -32.79
CA ASN A 24 14.09 22.10 -32.49
C ASN A 24 13.81 22.36 -31.00
N CYS A 25 12.84 21.67 -30.39
CA CYS A 25 12.44 21.90 -29.00
C CYS A 25 12.83 20.77 -28.03
N ASN A 26 13.56 19.76 -28.48
CA ASN A 26 14.02 18.60 -27.71
C ASN A 26 12.92 17.83 -26.95
N THR A 27 11.64 18.08 -27.25
CA THR A 27 10.54 17.37 -26.60
C THR A 27 10.46 15.93 -27.09
N LEU A 28 10.13 14.99 -26.21
CA LEU A 28 9.88 13.59 -26.57
C LEU A 28 8.66 13.50 -27.50
N ILE A 29 8.89 13.03 -28.73
CA ILE A 29 7.84 12.86 -29.76
C ILE A 29 7.37 11.40 -29.81
N SER A 30 8.28 10.44 -29.65
CA SER A 30 7.96 9.01 -29.80
C SER A 30 6.91 8.53 -28.78
N HIS A 31 5.78 8.05 -29.29
CA HIS A 31 4.74 7.45 -28.46
C HIS A 31 5.18 6.16 -27.76
N GLN A 32 6.09 5.38 -28.35
CA GLN A 32 6.60 4.16 -27.74
C GLN A 32 7.45 4.50 -26.51
N LYS A 33 8.39 5.42 -26.68
CA LYS A 33 9.25 5.87 -25.59
C LYS A 33 8.47 6.57 -24.47
N LYS A 34 7.38 7.29 -24.79
CA LYS A 34 6.45 7.83 -23.79
C LYS A 34 5.77 6.75 -22.96
N ARG A 35 5.45 5.61 -23.54
CA ARG A 35 4.82 4.48 -22.82
C ARG A 35 5.84 3.78 -21.92
N GLU A 36 7.06 3.58 -22.43
CA GLU A 36 8.16 3.00 -21.66
C GLU A 36 8.52 3.87 -20.46
N LEU A 37 8.71 5.18 -20.66
CA LEU A 37 9.00 6.11 -19.55
C LEU A 37 7.91 6.09 -18.48
N LYS A 38 6.63 6.01 -18.88
CA LYS A 38 5.51 5.90 -17.94
C LYS A 38 5.54 4.58 -17.17
N ALA A 39 5.86 3.48 -17.83
CA ALA A 39 5.99 2.18 -17.17
C ALA A 39 7.14 2.18 -16.15
N ASP A 40 8.28 2.77 -16.49
CA ASP A 40 9.43 2.88 -15.59
C ASP A 40 9.13 3.77 -14.38
N ILE A 41 8.42 4.89 -14.57
CA ILE A 41 7.99 5.76 -13.47
C ILE A 41 7.02 5.03 -12.53
N VAL A 42 6.11 4.21 -13.05
CA VAL A 42 5.18 3.43 -12.22
C VAL A 42 5.95 2.40 -11.38
N LYS A 43 6.90 1.69 -11.99
CA LYS A 43 7.75 0.73 -11.28
C LYS A 43 8.60 1.38 -10.19
N GLN A 44 9.23 2.52 -10.49
CA GLN A 44 10.00 3.29 -9.51
C GLN A 44 9.10 3.72 -8.34
N LYS A 45 7.89 4.24 -8.61
CA LYS A 45 6.94 4.62 -7.55
C LYS A 45 6.50 3.44 -6.69
N GLU A 46 6.36 2.24 -7.24
CA GLU A 46 6.04 1.06 -6.44
C GLU A 46 7.22 0.67 -5.53
N ILE A 47 8.45 0.73 -6.05
CA ILE A 47 9.66 0.46 -5.27
C ILE A 47 9.81 1.49 -4.14
N ASP A 48 9.68 2.78 -4.45
CA ASP A 48 9.77 3.87 -3.46
C ASP A 48 8.70 3.75 -2.38
N LYS A 49 7.47 3.34 -2.73
CA LYS A 49 6.41 3.08 -1.76
C LYS A 49 6.79 1.95 -0.81
N VAL A 50 7.31 0.84 -1.32
CA VAL A 50 7.74 -0.30 -0.49
C VAL A 50 8.88 0.10 0.43
N ILE A 51 9.84 0.90 -0.06
CA ILE A 51 10.95 1.44 0.76
C ILE A 51 10.40 2.37 1.85
N TYR A 52 9.51 3.29 1.48
CA TYR A 52 8.89 4.23 2.42
C TYR A 52 8.06 3.53 3.49
N GLU A 53 7.28 2.50 3.13
CA GLU A 53 6.51 1.70 4.09
C GLU A 53 7.41 0.93 5.07
N ARG A 54 8.62 0.55 4.60
CA ARG A 54 9.65 -0.11 5.43
C ARG A 54 10.35 0.86 6.36
N GLU A 55 10.66 2.07 5.89
CA GLU A 55 11.36 3.10 6.67
C GLU A 55 10.45 3.83 7.67
N ASN A 56 9.19 4.05 7.30
CA ASN A 56 8.19 4.68 8.16
C ASN A 56 7.01 3.73 8.41
N PRO A 57 7.23 2.66 9.20
CA PRO A 57 6.16 1.74 9.54
C PRO A 57 5.04 2.48 10.27
N ASN A 58 3.81 2.04 10.02
CA ASN A 58 2.61 2.56 10.67
C ASN A 58 2.77 2.52 12.21
N LEU A 59 2.07 3.39 12.95
CA LEU A 59 2.14 3.45 14.42
C LEU A 59 1.91 2.07 15.05
N THR A 60 1.02 1.28 14.46
CA THR A 60 0.72 -0.10 14.87
C THR A 60 1.92 -1.04 14.70
N GLU A 61 2.60 -1.04 13.56
CA GLU A 61 3.83 -1.83 13.35
C GLU A 61 4.95 -1.37 14.30
N ARG A 62 5.11 -0.06 14.49
CA ARG A 62 6.11 0.51 15.42
C ARG A 62 5.86 0.09 16.86
N LEU A 63 4.60 0.08 17.29
CA LEU A 63 4.21 -0.31 18.64
C LEU A 63 4.28 -1.82 18.84
N LYS A 64 4.01 -2.61 17.79
CA LYS A 64 4.15 -4.09 17.80
C LYS A 64 5.61 -4.54 17.83
N ASN A 65 6.52 -3.75 17.27
CA ASN A 65 7.97 -3.97 17.36
C ASN A 65 8.54 -3.64 18.75
N HIS A 66 7.78 -2.96 19.61
CA HIS A 66 8.14 -2.86 21.02
C HIS A 66 7.92 -4.22 21.66
N SER A 67 9.01 -4.97 21.79
CA SER A 67 9.12 -6.21 22.56
C SER A 67 8.98 -5.96 24.08
N ASN A 68 8.00 -5.16 24.51
CA ASN A 68 7.69 -5.05 25.92
C ASN A 68 6.86 -6.27 26.33
N ILE A 69 7.59 -7.35 26.61
CA ILE A 69 7.10 -8.60 27.20
C ILE A 69 6.17 -8.32 28.39
N PHE A 70 6.41 -7.23 29.14
CA PHE A 70 5.52 -6.73 30.19
C PHE A 70 4.06 -6.52 29.72
N TYR A 71 3.83 -5.81 28.62
CA TYR A 71 2.46 -5.59 28.12
C TYR A 71 1.83 -6.88 27.59
N LYS A 72 2.65 -7.78 27.01
CA LYS A 72 2.19 -9.10 26.59
C LYS A 72 1.71 -9.95 27.77
N ILE A 73 2.46 -9.93 28.87
CA ILE A 73 2.11 -10.65 30.12
C ILE A 73 0.88 -10.03 30.77
N ILE A 74 0.82 -8.71 30.91
CA ILE A 74 -0.34 -8.00 31.47
C ILE A 74 -1.60 -8.27 30.65
N GLY A 75 -1.50 -8.21 29.32
CA GLY A 75 -2.61 -8.54 28.42
C GLY A 75 -3.10 -9.98 28.59
N TRP A 76 -2.18 -10.94 28.76
CA TRP A 76 -2.54 -12.34 29.00
C TRP A 76 -3.25 -12.53 30.35
N ILE A 77 -2.78 -11.87 31.41
CA ILE A 77 -3.38 -11.91 32.74
C ILE A 77 -4.78 -11.28 32.73
N LEU A 78 -4.92 -10.08 32.17
CA LEU A 78 -6.21 -9.38 32.04
C LEU A 78 -7.20 -10.20 31.21
N TYR A 79 -6.76 -10.76 30.08
CA TYR A 79 -7.61 -11.58 29.24
C TYR A 79 -8.07 -12.84 29.97
N SER A 80 -7.15 -13.56 30.62
CA SER A 80 -7.48 -14.77 31.41
C SER A 80 -8.42 -14.46 32.57
N ALA A 81 -8.23 -13.34 33.26
CA ALA A 81 -9.10 -12.95 34.37
C ALA A 81 -10.51 -12.59 33.85
N PHE A 82 -10.58 -11.82 32.76
CA PHE A 82 -11.84 -11.40 32.16
C PHE A 82 -12.65 -12.58 31.62
N THR A 83 -12.00 -13.54 30.95
CA THR A 83 -12.68 -14.73 30.42
C THR A 83 -13.27 -15.59 31.54
N ILE A 84 -12.55 -15.79 32.64
CA ILE A 84 -13.05 -16.55 33.79
C ILE A 84 -14.27 -15.86 34.41
N VAL A 85 -14.19 -14.55 34.66
CA VAL A 85 -15.32 -13.78 35.24
C VAL A 85 -16.53 -13.81 34.32
N THR A 86 -16.32 -13.63 33.01
CA THR A 86 -17.40 -13.65 32.02
C THR A 86 -18.03 -15.03 31.91
N LEU A 87 -17.24 -16.10 31.95
CA LEU A 87 -17.75 -17.47 31.91
C LEU A 87 -18.64 -17.79 33.11
N ILE A 88 -18.20 -17.41 34.32
CA ILE A 88 -18.98 -17.59 35.55
C ILE A 88 -20.23 -16.73 35.52
N GLY A 89 -20.09 -15.46 35.15
CA GLY A 89 -21.22 -14.52 35.05
C GLY A 89 -22.27 -14.96 34.05
N ALA A 90 -21.85 -15.43 32.87
CA ALA A 90 -22.73 -15.99 31.86
C ALA A 90 -23.43 -17.27 32.34
N GLY A 91 -22.70 -18.14 33.05
CA GLY A 91 -23.28 -19.36 33.64
C GLY A 91 -24.38 -19.06 34.65
N LEU A 92 -24.13 -18.11 35.57
CA LEU A 92 -25.13 -17.67 36.56
C LEU A 92 -26.32 -16.96 35.89
N ALA A 93 -26.05 -16.08 34.93
CA ALA A 93 -27.09 -15.40 34.17
C ALA A 93 -27.99 -16.38 33.42
N TRP A 94 -27.44 -17.46 32.87
CA TRP A 94 -28.20 -18.49 32.18
C TRP A 94 -29.13 -19.26 33.12
N LEU A 95 -28.68 -19.61 34.33
CA LEU A 95 -29.52 -20.25 35.33
C LEU A 95 -30.70 -19.35 35.76
N ILE A 96 -30.43 -18.07 36.01
CA ILE A 96 -31.47 -17.10 36.37
C ILE A 96 -32.46 -16.92 35.21
N ALA A 97 -31.97 -16.84 33.97
CA ALA A 97 -32.81 -16.72 32.78
C ALA A 97 -33.73 -17.95 32.59
N MET A 98 -33.23 -19.17 32.82
CA MET A 98 -34.05 -20.38 32.78
C MET A 98 -35.15 -20.37 33.83
N VAL A 99 -34.85 -19.92 35.06
CA VAL A 99 -35.82 -19.85 36.15
C VAL A 99 -36.87 -18.76 35.91
N ALA A 100 -36.50 -17.63 35.31
CA ALA A 100 -37.42 -16.53 35.02
C ALA A 100 -38.31 -16.77 33.79
N ALA A 101 -37.95 -17.72 32.93
CA ALA A 101 -38.70 -18.07 31.72
C ALA A 101 -39.68 -19.25 31.91
N GLY A 102 -39.75 -19.82 33.11
CA GLY A 102 -40.67 -20.90 33.50
C GLY A 102 -41.83 -20.44 34.37
#